data_AF-A0A0C9PQL9-F1
#
_entry.id   AF-A0A0C9PQL9-F1
#
_cell.length_a   1.000
_cell.length_b   1.000
_cell.length_c   1.000
_cell.angle_alpha   90.00
_cell.angle_beta   90.00
_cell.angle_gamma   90.00
#
_symmetry.space_group_name_H-M   'P 1'
#
loop_
_entity.id
_entity.type
_entity.pdbx_description
1 polymer ?
#
loop_
_entity_poly.entity_id
_entity_poly.type
_entity_poly.pdbx_seq_one_letter_code
_entity_poly.pdbx_strand_id
1 'polypeptide(L)'
;MTGPRIAIFAGSCCYAFFIATFLIPSSGLLYTASAILGFGGSLVWTGHGQYLTENSDSETMSRNSGLFWAVFQSSMFTGNLFVYFMFTDPEIDGPTRKIVFTVLTSLAIIGVAVLGLLRKPPQRLSLGEAEGVSSEDKELAMPQPQRQTGCAAAWSAFRDALSLCVSPKMLLLSLTFIYTGVGLTFFSGIYSSSIGFTEAMGEKRKSLVGLSGICIGIGEVLGGAIFGMLASRGSSVLGKCTGWPVVVIGFFVTLFAYISAFLNLPNDSPFKDTNEEAYITPSPILAMVGSLTLGFGDACYNTQIYSLLGVVYAKDSAPAFALFKFTQSVAAAVSFVYSNHIGLHGQLAILLVSMVIGTVAFVYIERRHSRTKLQSAAGESGLAESVSAEE
;
A
#
# COMPACT_ATOMS: atom_id res chain seq x y z
N MET A 1 4.14 -14.55 26.46
CA MET A 1 3.07 -13.79 25.78
C MET A 1 3.81 -12.88 24.82
N THR A 2 4.04 -13.13 23.53
CA THR A 2 3.13 -13.44 22.43
C THR A 2 4.02 -13.81 21.22
N GLY A 3 3.88 -15.01 20.65
CA GLY A 3 4.53 -15.35 19.38
C GLY A 3 3.74 -14.82 18.18
N PRO A 4 4.31 -14.83 16.96
CA PRO A 4 3.67 -14.26 15.77
C PRO A 4 2.27 -14.82 15.51
N ARG A 5 2.04 -16.10 15.82
CA ARG A 5 0.74 -16.78 15.67
C ARG A 5 -0.35 -16.21 16.58
N ILE A 6 0.00 -15.86 17.83
CA ILE A 6 -0.95 -15.27 18.77
C ILE A 6 -1.29 -13.85 18.32
N ALA A 7 -0.30 -13.09 17.81
CA ALA A 7 -0.53 -11.76 17.25
C ALA A 7 -1.45 -11.81 16.01
N ILE A 8 -1.20 -12.74 15.08
CA ILE A 8 -2.06 -12.97 13.91
C ILE A 8 -3.48 -13.34 14.35
N PHE A 9 -3.64 -14.32 15.25
CA PHE A 9 -4.96 -14.76 15.69
C PHE A 9 -5.74 -13.65 16.41
N ALA A 10 -5.12 -13.01 17.42
CA ALA A 10 -5.75 -11.95 18.19
C ALA A 10 -6.13 -10.75 17.30
N GLY A 11 -5.22 -10.34 16.40
CA GLY A 11 -5.51 -9.28 15.45
C GLY A 11 -6.62 -9.65 14.47
N SER A 12 -6.67 -10.90 13.99
CA SER A 12 -7.73 -11.37 13.08
C SER A 12 -9.10 -11.40 13.76
N CYS A 13 -9.17 -11.72 15.05
CA CYS A 13 -10.40 -11.58 15.84
C CYS A 13 -10.93 -10.14 15.84
N CYS A 14 -10.05 -9.14 15.91
CA CYS A 14 -10.44 -7.73 15.82
C CYS A 14 -11.07 -7.40 14.44
N TYR A 15 -10.55 -7.96 13.35
CA TYR A 15 -11.15 -7.82 12.01
C TYR A 15 -12.55 -8.45 11.96
N ALA A 16 -12.71 -9.68 12.44
CA ALA A 16 -14.01 -10.35 12.46
C ALA A 16 -15.04 -9.59 13.33
N PHE A 17 -14.61 -9.07 14.49
CA PHE A 17 -15.45 -8.24 15.35
C PHE A 17 -15.92 -6.96 14.63
N PHE A 18 -15.01 -6.25 13.95
CA PHE A 18 -15.36 -5.06 13.20
C PHE A 18 -16.40 -5.34 12.12
N ILE A 19 -16.23 -6.41 11.32
CA ILE A 19 -17.18 -6.79 10.27
C ILE A 19 -18.55 -7.12 10.89
N ALA A 20 -18.58 -7.85 12.02
CA ALA A 20 -19.82 -8.21 12.70
C ALA A 20 -20.63 -6.99 13.19
N THR A 21 -19.97 -5.86 13.50
CA THR A 21 -20.68 -4.65 13.96
C THR A 21 -21.64 -4.07 12.92
N PHE A 22 -21.43 -4.35 11.63
CA PHE A 22 -22.34 -3.91 10.56
C PHE A 22 -23.69 -4.66 10.55
N LEU A 23 -23.82 -5.78 11.29
CA LEU A 23 -25.10 -6.46 11.49
C LEU A 23 -26.05 -5.67 12.41
N ILE A 24 -25.49 -4.89 13.35
CA ILE A 24 -26.22 -4.06 14.31
C ILE A 24 -25.60 -2.65 14.25
N PRO A 25 -25.93 -1.86 13.22
CA PRO A 25 -25.31 -0.56 13.02
C PRO A 25 -25.64 0.38 14.19
N SER A 26 -24.59 0.77 14.91
CA SER A 26 -24.63 1.74 16.00
C SER A 26 -23.37 2.58 15.92
N SER A 27 -23.51 3.91 15.94
CA SER A 27 -22.38 4.82 15.74
C SER A 27 -21.30 4.64 16.81
N GLY A 28 -21.70 4.52 18.09
CA GLY A 28 -20.74 4.30 19.18
C GLY A 28 -20.01 2.96 19.07
N LEU A 29 -20.73 1.90 18.65
CA LEU A 29 -20.13 0.58 18.45
C LEU A 29 -19.16 0.58 17.28
N LEU A 30 -19.52 1.22 16.15
CA LEU A 30 -18.69 1.33 14.97
C LEU A 30 -17.38 2.06 15.27
N TYR A 31 -17.43 3.24 15.92
CA TYR A 31 -16.21 3.97 16.27
C TYR A 31 -15.30 3.20 17.23
N THR A 32 -15.90 2.55 18.24
CA THR A 32 -15.14 1.71 19.17
C THR A 32 -14.49 0.52 18.46
N ALA A 33 -15.23 -0.16 17.58
CA ALA A 33 -14.73 -1.28 16.81
C ALA A 33 -13.65 -0.87 15.79
N SER A 34 -13.74 0.32 15.19
CA SER A 34 -12.69 0.88 14.32
C SER A 34 -11.38 1.10 15.07
N ALA A 35 -11.43 1.59 16.32
CA ALA A 35 -10.22 1.74 17.15
C ALA A 35 -9.59 0.37 17.46
N ILE A 36 -10.41 -0.63 17.80
CA ILE A 36 -9.96 -2.00 18.03
C ILE A 36 -9.37 -2.62 16.75
N LEU A 37 -9.99 -2.36 15.60
CA LEU A 37 -9.51 -2.81 14.29
C LEU A 37 -8.11 -2.24 13.99
N GLY A 38 -7.89 -0.95 14.22
CA GLY A 38 -6.58 -0.31 14.01
C GLY A 38 -5.48 -0.97 14.84
N PHE A 39 -5.75 -1.24 16.11
CA PHE A 39 -4.86 -2.01 16.97
C PHE A 39 -4.64 -3.44 16.45
N GLY A 40 -5.73 -4.15 16.09
CA GLY A 40 -5.67 -5.50 15.55
C GLY A 40 -4.87 -5.60 14.24
N GLY A 41 -5.00 -4.62 13.35
CA GLY A 41 -4.22 -4.50 12.12
C GLY A 41 -2.72 -4.47 12.38
N SER A 42 -2.29 -3.69 13.39
CA SER A 42 -0.87 -3.65 13.78
C SER A 42 -0.36 -5.02 14.23
N LEU A 43 -1.18 -5.81 14.94
CA LEU A 43 -0.82 -7.16 15.40
C LEU A 43 -0.77 -8.18 14.25
N VAL A 44 -1.77 -8.16 13.34
CA VAL A 44 -1.80 -9.10 12.20
C VAL A 44 -0.58 -8.88 11.31
N TRP A 45 -0.30 -7.65 10.92
CA TRP A 45 0.78 -7.36 9.96
C TRP A 45 2.17 -7.58 10.56
N THR A 46 2.39 -7.20 11.83
CA THR A 46 3.67 -7.46 12.51
C THR A 46 3.88 -8.96 12.74
N GLY A 47 2.85 -9.66 13.23
CA GLY A 47 2.89 -11.11 13.44
C GLY A 47 3.07 -11.88 12.13
N HIS A 48 2.41 -11.45 11.05
CA HIS A 48 2.53 -12.05 9.73
C HIS A 48 3.95 -11.91 9.16
N GLY A 49 4.52 -10.70 9.19
CA GLY A 49 5.88 -10.46 8.70
C GLY A 49 6.91 -11.36 9.40
N GLN A 50 6.80 -11.47 10.73
CA GLN A 50 7.65 -12.38 11.50
C GLN A 50 7.37 -13.85 11.18
N TYR A 51 6.10 -14.27 11.09
CA TYR A 51 5.75 -15.67 10.78
C TYR A 51 6.26 -16.09 9.40
N LEU A 52 6.12 -15.23 8.39
CA LEU A 52 6.61 -15.47 7.03
C LEU A 52 8.13 -15.61 7.02
N THR A 53 8.82 -14.76 7.77
CA THR A 53 10.29 -14.82 7.93
C THR A 53 10.73 -16.11 8.60
N GLU A 54 10.06 -16.52 9.69
CA GLU A 54 10.39 -17.77 10.39
C GLU A 54 10.12 -19.04 9.57
N ASN A 55 9.29 -18.96 8.53
CA ASN A 55 8.97 -20.07 7.62
C ASN A 55 9.67 -19.97 6.25
N SER A 56 10.57 -19.00 6.07
CA SER A 56 11.30 -18.81 4.82
C SER A 56 12.81 -18.77 5.05
N ASP A 57 13.55 -19.12 4.01
CA ASP A 57 15.01 -19.03 3.90
C ASP A 57 15.36 -17.94 2.87
N SER A 58 16.62 -17.53 2.76
CA SER A 58 17.06 -16.52 1.77
C SER A 58 16.65 -16.88 0.33
N GLU A 59 16.68 -18.16 -0.02
CA GLU A 59 16.27 -18.64 -1.35
C GLU A 59 14.74 -18.68 -1.55
N THR A 60 13.95 -18.84 -0.48
CA THR A 60 12.49 -19.04 -0.58
C THR A 60 11.67 -17.82 -0.17
N MET A 61 12.27 -16.83 0.48
CA MET A 61 11.62 -15.62 0.97
C MET A 61 10.88 -14.87 -0.13
N SER A 62 11.53 -14.64 -1.28
CA SER A 62 10.93 -13.95 -2.42
C SER A 62 9.72 -14.70 -2.97
N ARG A 63 9.84 -16.02 -3.14
CA ARG A 63 8.75 -16.89 -3.62
C ARG A 63 7.58 -16.91 -2.65
N ASN A 64 7.84 -17.13 -1.36
CA ASN A 64 6.80 -17.24 -0.34
C ASN A 64 6.09 -15.89 -0.12
N SER A 65 6.83 -14.78 -0.13
CA SER A 65 6.27 -13.42 -0.07
C SER A 65 5.43 -13.09 -1.31
N GLY A 66 5.90 -13.47 -2.50
CA GLY A 66 5.16 -13.30 -3.75
C GLY A 66 3.87 -14.12 -3.77
N LEU A 67 3.90 -15.38 -3.30
CA LEU A 67 2.71 -16.22 -3.18
C LEU A 67 1.70 -15.62 -2.20
N PHE A 68 2.16 -15.18 -1.02
CA PHE A 68 1.30 -14.48 -0.06
C PHE A 68 0.65 -13.25 -0.70
N TRP A 69 1.44 -12.41 -1.37
CA TRP A 69 0.93 -11.19 -2.01
C TRP A 69 -0.11 -11.49 -3.10
N ALA A 70 0.12 -12.53 -3.90
CA ALA A 70 -0.83 -12.98 -4.92
C ALA A 70 -2.16 -13.44 -4.29
N VAL A 71 -2.10 -14.25 -3.22
CA VAL A 71 -3.30 -14.67 -2.49
C VAL A 71 -4.00 -13.48 -1.83
N PHE A 72 -3.24 -12.56 -1.21
CA PHE A 72 -3.78 -11.37 -0.59
C PHE A 72 -4.52 -10.49 -1.60
N GLN A 73 -3.91 -10.22 -2.75
CA GLN A 73 -4.54 -9.40 -3.79
C GLN A 73 -5.69 -10.09 -4.52
N SER A 74 -5.74 -11.43 -4.55
CA SER A 74 -6.90 -12.15 -5.07
C SER A 74 -8.20 -11.82 -4.32
N SER A 75 -8.10 -11.39 -3.05
CA SER A 75 -9.26 -10.97 -2.24
C SER A 75 -9.96 -9.73 -2.79
N MET A 76 -9.24 -8.82 -3.46
CA MET A 76 -9.81 -7.63 -4.11
C MET A 76 -10.77 -8.01 -5.23
N PHE A 77 -10.63 -9.18 -5.84
CA PHE A 77 -11.55 -9.65 -6.88
C PHE A 77 -12.77 -10.31 -6.25
N THR A 78 -12.56 -11.29 -5.37
CA THR A 78 -13.65 -12.09 -4.79
C THR A 78 -14.62 -11.25 -3.96
N GLY A 79 -14.10 -10.37 -3.09
CA GLY A 79 -14.95 -9.53 -2.23
C GLY A 79 -15.77 -8.52 -3.03
N ASN A 80 -15.13 -7.83 -3.96
CA ASN A 80 -15.82 -6.83 -4.79
C ASN A 80 -16.79 -7.45 -5.79
N LEU A 81 -16.51 -8.66 -6.30
CA LEU A 81 -17.44 -9.39 -7.17
C LEU A 81 -18.71 -9.78 -6.43
N PHE A 82 -18.60 -10.20 -5.16
CA PHE A 82 -19.77 -10.47 -4.33
C PHE A 82 -20.62 -9.21 -4.13
N VAL A 83 -19.98 -8.08 -3.78
CA VAL A 83 -20.68 -6.79 -3.61
C VAL A 83 -21.34 -6.33 -4.91
N TYR A 84 -20.67 -6.50 -6.06
CA TYR A 84 -21.20 -6.13 -7.38
C TYR A 84 -22.52 -6.83 -7.70
N PHE A 85 -22.65 -8.12 -7.38
CA PHE A 85 -23.89 -8.87 -7.63
C PHE A 85 -24.97 -8.64 -6.58
N MET A 86 -24.61 -8.24 -5.36
CA MET A 86 -25.57 -8.01 -4.28
C MET A 86 -26.17 -6.61 -4.29
N PHE A 87 -25.43 -5.58 -4.74
CA PHE A 87 -25.87 -4.18 -4.72
C PHE A 87 -26.44 -3.74 -6.08
N THR A 88 -27.39 -4.50 -6.61
CA THR A 88 -28.03 -4.20 -7.90
C THR A 88 -29.08 -3.10 -7.82
N ASP A 89 -29.68 -2.93 -6.65
CA ASP A 89 -30.75 -1.97 -6.44
C ASP A 89 -30.21 -0.56 -6.12
N PRO A 90 -30.97 0.52 -6.43
CA PRO A 90 -30.55 1.90 -6.19
C PRO A 90 -30.31 2.22 -4.71
N GLU A 91 -31.04 1.56 -3.82
CA GLU A 91 -30.91 1.66 -2.38
C GLU A 91 -30.54 0.31 -1.77
N ILE A 92 -29.62 0.32 -0.81
CA ILE A 92 -29.22 -0.89 -0.09
C ILE A 92 -30.16 -1.06 1.10
N ASP A 93 -31.13 -1.97 0.95
CA ASP A 93 -32.11 -2.25 1.98
C ASP A 93 -31.48 -2.99 3.19
N GLY A 94 -32.19 -2.94 4.31
CA GLY A 94 -31.79 -3.61 5.55
C GLY A 94 -31.55 -5.13 5.38
N PRO A 95 -32.43 -5.87 4.70
CA PRO A 95 -32.23 -7.28 4.36
C PRO A 95 -30.96 -7.57 3.54
N THR A 96 -30.73 -6.87 2.42
CA THR A 96 -29.53 -7.09 1.59
C THR A 96 -28.26 -6.79 2.35
N ARG A 97 -28.24 -5.68 3.11
CA ARG A 97 -27.12 -5.37 4.01
C ARG A 97 -26.86 -6.49 5.01
N LYS A 98 -27.90 -7.00 5.67
CA LYS A 98 -27.76 -8.10 6.64
C LYS A 98 -27.22 -9.37 5.96
N ILE A 99 -27.69 -9.71 4.76
CA ILE A 99 -27.19 -10.87 4.00
C ILE A 99 -25.69 -10.70 3.70
N VAL A 100 -25.30 -9.56 3.13
CA VAL A 100 -23.91 -9.26 2.77
C VAL A 100 -23.00 -9.36 3.99
N PHE A 101 -23.31 -8.64 5.08
CA PHE A 101 -22.46 -8.67 6.27
C PHE A 101 -22.53 -9.99 7.04
N THR A 102 -23.60 -10.76 6.94
CA THR A 102 -23.66 -12.12 7.51
C THR A 102 -22.68 -13.03 6.77
N VAL A 103 -22.71 -13.05 5.44
CA VAL A 103 -21.79 -13.85 4.62
C VAL A 103 -20.33 -13.44 4.88
N LEU A 104 -20.04 -12.13 4.88
CA LEU A 104 -18.70 -11.62 5.14
C LEU A 104 -18.21 -11.94 6.56
N THR A 105 -19.08 -11.84 7.57
CA THR A 105 -18.74 -12.19 8.95
C THR A 105 -18.48 -13.70 9.08
N SER A 106 -19.30 -14.55 8.46
CA SER A 106 -19.10 -16.00 8.46
C SER A 106 -17.78 -16.39 7.82
N LEU A 107 -17.45 -15.81 6.65
CA LEU A 107 -16.17 -16.03 5.99
C LEU A 107 -14.99 -15.53 6.84
N ALA A 108 -15.13 -14.38 7.49
CA ALA A 108 -14.10 -13.86 8.39
C ALA A 108 -13.87 -14.78 9.59
N ILE A 109 -14.92 -15.33 10.21
CA ILE A 109 -14.80 -16.29 11.32
C ILE A 109 -14.10 -17.58 10.86
N ILE A 110 -14.44 -18.09 9.67
CA ILE A 110 -13.75 -19.25 9.08
C ILE A 110 -12.27 -18.92 8.85
N GLY A 111 -11.96 -17.74 8.30
CA GLY A 111 -10.58 -17.26 8.13
C GLY A 111 -9.81 -17.17 9.44
N VAL A 112 -10.43 -16.62 10.50
CA VAL A 112 -9.85 -16.58 11.86
C VAL A 112 -9.57 -17.98 12.39
N ALA A 113 -10.50 -18.93 12.20
CA ALA A 113 -10.31 -20.32 12.61
C ALA A 113 -9.13 -20.96 11.87
N VAL A 114 -9.01 -20.77 10.55
CA VAL A 114 -7.89 -21.25 9.75
C VAL A 114 -6.56 -20.65 10.24
N LEU A 115 -6.53 -19.34 10.50
CA LEU A 115 -5.34 -18.66 11.04
C LEU A 115 -5.00 -19.11 12.47
N GLY A 116 -6.00 -19.48 13.26
CA GLY A 116 -5.81 -20.09 14.59
C GLY A 116 -5.14 -21.48 14.52
N LEU A 117 -5.28 -22.18 13.40
CA LEU A 117 -4.66 -23.49 13.15
C LEU A 117 -3.23 -23.40 12.59
N LEU A 118 -2.65 -22.19 12.51
CA LEU A 118 -1.27 -22.01 12.05
C LEU A 118 -0.29 -22.83 12.91
N ARG A 119 0.49 -23.67 12.23
CA ARG A 119 1.48 -24.55 12.85
C ARG A 119 2.61 -23.73 13.47
N LYS A 120 3.27 -24.28 14.50
CA LYS A 120 4.49 -23.66 15.01
C LYS A 120 5.50 -23.60 13.88
N PRO A 121 6.11 -22.43 13.61
CA PRO A 121 7.24 -22.38 12.69
C PRO A 121 8.32 -23.32 13.22
N PRO A 122 9.08 -24.00 12.34
CA PRO A 122 10.23 -24.77 12.77
C PRO A 122 11.15 -23.83 13.56
N GLN A 123 11.59 -24.28 14.73
CA GLN A 123 12.40 -23.50 15.67
C GLN A 123 13.84 -23.40 15.11
N ARG A 124 14.00 -22.83 13.92
CA ARG A 124 15.31 -22.52 13.36
C ARG A 124 15.82 -21.31 14.12
N LEU A 125 17.01 -21.45 14.72
CA LEU A 125 17.78 -20.32 15.20
C LEU A 125 17.71 -19.22 14.15
N SER A 126 17.15 -18.07 14.53
CA SER A 126 17.04 -16.86 13.73
C SER A 126 18.32 -16.62 12.93
N LEU A 127 18.28 -17.02 11.66
CA LEU A 127 19.06 -16.53 10.53
C LEU A 127 18.16 -15.42 9.96
N GLY A 128 18.55 -14.16 10.02
CA GLY A 128 19.63 -13.64 9.18
C GLY A 128 18.95 -13.12 7.93
N GLU A 129 18.72 -11.81 7.91
CA GLU A 129 18.39 -10.98 6.75
C GLU A 129 17.10 -11.31 5.94
N ALA A 130 16.28 -10.27 5.74
CA ALA A 130 15.51 -10.17 4.51
C ALA A 130 16.50 -9.85 3.37
N GLU A 131 17.31 -10.84 2.99
CA GLU A 131 18.09 -10.81 1.76
C GLU A 131 17.12 -11.12 0.60
N GLY A 132 16.51 -10.05 0.09
CA GLY A 132 15.91 -10.01 -1.24
C GLY A 132 16.91 -9.54 -2.30
N VAL A 133 18.20 -9.84 -2.13
CA VAL A 133 19.24 -9.51 -3.10
C VAL A 133 19.64 -10.79 -3.82
N SER A 134 19.58 -10.72 -5.14
CA SER A 134 20.07 -11.72 -6.09
C SER A 134 21.40 -12.34 -5.64
N SER A 135 21.52 -13.64 -5.85
CA SER A 135 22.58 -14.55 -5.42
C SER A 135 23.97 -14.34 -6.07
N GLU A 136 24.37 -13.10 -6.38
CA GLU A 136 25.67 -12.82 -7.01
C GLU A 136 26.62 -11.86 -6.26
N ASP A 137 26.20 -11.18 -5.17
CA ASP A 137 27.11 -10.28 -4.41
C ASP A 137 27.51 -10.87 -3.04
N LYS A 138 28.21 -12.02 -3.06
CA LYS A 138 28.70 -12.74 -1.88
C LYS A 138 29.98 -12.18 -1.22
N GLU A 139 30.46 -10.99 -1.56
CA GLU A 139 31.80 -10.52 -1.15
C GLU A 139 31.86 -9.33 -0.17
N LEU A 140 30.83 -9.07 0.63
CA LEU A 140 30.96 -8.09 1.72
C LEU A 140 30.43 -8.66 3.04
N ALA A 141 31.21 -9.57 3.63
CA ALA A 141 31.08 -9.94 5.03
C ALA A 141 31.19 -8.66 5.90
N MET A 142 30.11 -8.29 6.60
CA MET A 142 30.13 -7.26 7.63
C MET A 142 29.64 -7.81 8.99
N PRO A 143 30.16 -7.30 10.11
CA PRO A 143 30.05 -7.94 11.42
C PRO A 143 28.65 -7.75 12.02
N GLN A 144 28.15 -8.82 12.65
CA GLN A 144 26.88 -8.88 13.38
C GLN A 144 26.72 -7.74 14.41
N PRO A 145 25.60 -6.98 14.42
CA PRO A 145 25.22 -6.24 15.61
C PRO A 145 24.63 -7.22 16.64
N GLN A 146 25.25 -7.22 17.80
CA GLN A 146 24.98 -8.07 18.94
C GLN A 146 23.52 -7.94 19.41
N ARG A 147 22.81 -9.08 19.43
CA ARG A 147 21.43 -9.27 19.92
C ARG A 147 21.19 -8.57 21.27
N GLN A 148 20.30 -7.58 21.29
CA GLN A 148 19.53 -7.27 22.50
C GLN A 148 18.15 -7.93 22.37
N THR A 149 17.71 -8.65 23.41
CA THR A 149 16.37 -9.23 23.49
C THR A 149 15.52 -8.43 24.48
N GLY A 150 14.24 -8.20 24.15
CA GLY A 150 13.26 -7.58 25.06
C GLY A 150 12.97 -6.11 24.78
N CYS A 151 12.38 -5.42 25.77
CA CYS A 151 11.94 -4.02 25.65
C CYS A 151 13.07 -3.05 25.26
N ALA A 152 14.32 -3.35 25.62
CA ALA A 152 15.48 -2.55 25.26
C ALA A 152 15.74 -2.54 23.74
N ALA A 153 15.54 -3.67 23.05
CA ALA A 153 15.70 -3.75 21.61
C ALA A 153 14.57 -3.04 20.87
N ALA A 154 13.33 -3.16 21.37
CA ALA A 154 12.20 -2.39 20.87
C ALA A 154 12.43 -0.88 21.06
N TRP A 155 13.00 -0.48 22.20
CA TRP A 155 13.36 0.91 22.48
C TRP A 155 14.49 1.42 21.59
N SER A 156 15.54 0.62 21.32
CA SER A 156 16.59 1.00 20.38
C SER A 156 16.03 1.15 18.97
N ALA A 157 15.26 0.18 18.48
CA ALA A 157 14.64 0.26 17.17
C ALA A 157 13.70 1.48 17.04
N PHE A 158 12.96 1.81 18.10
CA PHE A 158 12.14 3.02 18.16
C PHE A 158 12.99 4.30 18.10
N ARG A 159 14.09 4.35 18.84
CA ARG A 159 15.05 5.47 18.83
C ARG A 159 15.72 5.62 17.46
N ASP A 160 16.07 4.52 16.81
CA ASP A 160 16.68 4.50 15.48
C ASP A 160 15.70 4.99 14.42
N ALA A 161 14.43 4.59 14.51
CA ALA A 161 13.37 5.14 13.67
C ALA A 161 13.18 6.65 13.90
N LEU A 162 13.21 7.13 15.15
CA LEU A 162 13.13 8.56 15.44
C LEU A 162 14.32 9.35 14.88
N SER A 163 15.53 8.83 15.01
CA SER A 163 16.74 9.50 14.48
C SER A 163 16.70 9.57 12.95
N LEU A 164 16.25 8.48 12.31
CA LEU A 164 16.13 8.39 10.86
C LEU A 164 15.02 9.32 10.32
N CYS A 165 13.92 9.48 11.07
CA CYS A 165 12.80 10.36 10.71
C CYS A 165 13.24 11.82 10.50
N VAL A 166 14.19 12.29 11.30
CA VAL A 166 14.70 13.68 11.25
C VAL A 166 15.78 13.85 10.17
N SER A 167 16.22 12.78 9.52
CA SER A 167 17.24 12.88 8.47
C SER A 167 16.71 13.66 7.25
N PRO A 168 17.50 14.55 6.62
CA PRO A 168 17.03 15.38 5.52
C PRO A 168 16.48 14.58 4.32
N LYS A 169 17.08 13.40 4.06
CA LYS A 169 16.63 12.50 2.99
C LYS A 169 15.27 11.88 3.32
N MET A 170 15.06 11.44 4.56
CA MET A 170 13.80 10.85 5.00
C MET A 170 12.69 11.91 5.08
N LEU A 171 13.00 13.13 5.54
CA LEU A 171 12.05 14.25 5.55
C LEU A 171 11.61 14.65 4.15
N LEU A 172 12.48 14.55 3.15
CA LEU A 172 12.09 14.83 1.77
C LEU A 172 11.28 13.66 1.18
N LEU A 173 11.65 12.39 1.46
CA LEU A 173 10.85 11.22 1.09
C LEU A 173 9.47 11.20 1.77
N SER A 174 9.35 11.73 2.98
CA SER A 174 8.08 11.76 3.71
C SER A 174 7.01 12.53 2.95
N LEU A 175 7.39 13.52 2.12
CA LEU A 175 6.45 14.21 1.22
C LEU A 175 5.82 13.25 0.21
N THR A 176 6.61 12.32 -0.33
CA THR A 176 6.10 11.26 -1.21
C THR A 176 5.20 10.29 -0.44
N PHE A 177 5.56 9.94 0.80
CA PHE A 177 4.76 9.03 1.65
C PHE A 177 3.42 9.65 2.06
N ILE A 178 3.39 10.95 2.30
CA ILE A 178 2.18 11.71 2.57
C ILE A 178 1.25 11.62 1.37
N TYR A 179 1.76 11.88 0.17
CA TYR A 179 0.96 11.73 -1.05
C TYR A 179 0.37 10.32 -1.19
N THR A 180 1.16 9.25 -1.03
CA THR A 180 0.60 7.90 -1.16
C THR A 180 -0.42 7.57 -0.07
N GLY A 181 -0.30 8.16 1.13
CA GLY A 181 -1.33 8.02 2.17
C GLY A 181 -2.62 8.75 1.82
N VAL A 182 -2.53 9.97 1.29
CA VAL A 182 -3.70 10.73 0.82
C VAL A 182 -4.35 10.05 -0.39
N GLY A 183 -3.54 9.54 -1.33
CA GLY A 183 -3.98 8.75 -2.48
C GLY A 183 -4.69 7.47 -2.07
N LEU A 184 -4.17 6.75 -1.07
CA LEU A 184 -4.78 5.55 -0.51
C LEU A 184 -6.23 5.81 -0.07
N THR A 185 -6.44 6.85 0.74
CA THR A 185 -7.79 7.25 1.19
C THR A 185 -8.73 7.55 0.03
N PHE A 186 -8.21 8.21 -1.01
CA PHE A 186 -9.01 8.57 -2.18
C PHE A 186 -9.53 7.34 -2.94
N PHE A 187 -8.65 6.44 -3.38
CA PHE A 187 -9.10 5.31 -4.18
C PHE A 187 -9.81 4.23 -3.35
N SER A 188 -9.44 4.04 -2.07
CA SER A 188 -10.00 2.98 -1.24
C SER A 188 -11.41 3.30 -0.72
N GLY A 189 -11.77 4.58 -0.62
CA GLY A 189 -13.04 5.02 -0.05
C GLY A 189 -13.75 6.06 -0.91
N ILE A 190 -13.16 7.25 -1.01
CA ILE A 190 -13.84 8.43 -1.56
C ILE A 190 -14.29 8.22 -3.01
N TYR A 191 -13.39 7.76 -3.88
CA TYR A 191 -13.66 7.65 -5.32
C TYR A 191 -14.77 6.64 -5.62
N SER A 192 -14.65 5.41 -5.08
CA SER A 192 -15.65 4.36 -5.30
C SER A 192 -17.01 4.72 -4.70
N SER A 193 -17.04 5.34 -3.51
CA SER A 193 -18.28 5.84 -2.91
C SER A 193 -18.91 6.97 -3.73
N SER A 194 -18.10 7.89 -4.27
CA SER A 194 -18.56 8.99 -5.12
C SER A 194 -19.28 8.50 -6.37
N ILE A 195 -18.80 7.42 -6.99
CA ILE A 195 -19.49 6.75 -8.10
C ILE A 195 -20.86 6.22 -7.66
N GLY A 196 -20.91 5.53 -6.52
CA GLY A 196 -22.16 4.95 -6.00
C GLY A 196 -23.19 5.97 -5.52
N PHE A 197 -22.76 7.18 -5.17
CA PHE A 197 -23.63 8.28 -4.73
C PHE A 197 -24.06 9.21 -5.87
N THR A 198 -23.51 9.08 -7.08
CA THR A 198 -23.92 9.91 -8.22
C THR A 198 -25.13 9.28 -8.92
N GLU A 199 -26.33 9.88 -8.77
CA GLU A 199 -27.57 9.29 -9.31
C GLU A 199 -27.56 9.16 -10.83
N ALA A 200 -26.96 10.13 -11.52
CA ALA A 200 -26.80 10.14 -12.97
C ALA A 200 -25.94 8.99 -13.54
N MET A 201 -25.26 8.19 -12.70
CA MET A 201 -24.56 6.96 -13.10
C MET A 201 -25.51 5.80 -13.45
N GLY A 202 -26.81 5.96 -13.19
CA GLY A 202 -27.86 5.01 -13.53
C GLY A 202 -28.37 4.19 -12.34
N GLU A 203 -29.38 3.35 -12.60
CA GLU A 203 -30.07 2.57 -11.56
C GLU A 203 -29.15 1.60 -10.82
N LYS A 204 -28.15 1.06 -11.51
CA LYS A 204 -27.17 0.11 -10.96
C LYS A 204 -25.93 0.78 -10.34
N ARG A 205 -25.99 2.08 -10.02
CA ARG A 205 -24.81 2.84 -9.52
C ARG A 205 -24.15 2.21 -8.29
N LYS A 206 -24.91 1.57 -7.39
CA LYS A 206 -24.37 0.94 -6.19
C LYS A 206 -23.51 -0.29 -6.50
N SER A 207 -23.80 -1.03 -7.57
CA SER A 207 -22.95 -2.14 -8.01
C SER A 207 -21.65 -1.64 -8.61
N LEU A 208 -21.64 -0.46 -9.25
CA LEU A 208 -20.44 0.15 -9.81
C LEU A 208 -19.35 0.41 -8.76
N VAL A 209 -19.70 0.51 -7.47
CA VAL A 209 -18.73 0.58 -6.36
C VAL A 209 -17.87 -0.68 -6.32
N GLY A 210 -18.50 -1.86 -6.41
CA GLY A 210 -17.80 -3.14 -6.50
C GLY A 210 -17.00 -3.26 -7.80
N LEU A 211 -17.57 -2.85 -8.94
CA LEU A 211 -16.85 -2.87 -10.21
C LEU A 211 -15.61 -1.96 -10.20
N SER A 212 -15.71 -0.78 -9.59
CA SER A 212 -14.59 0.13 -9.36
C SER A 212 -13.47 -0.55 -8.58
N GLY A 213 -13.81 -1.25 -7.49
CA GLY A 213 -12.84 -2.01 -6.70
C GLY A 213 -12.12 -3.10 -7.51
N ILE A 214 -12.84 -3.82 -8.39
CA ILE A 214 -12.24 -4.79 -9.31
C ILE A 214 -11.28 -4.09 -10.28
N CYS A 215 -11.69 -2.99 -10.90
CA CYS A 215 -10.85 -2.22 -11.83
C CYS A 215 -9.58 -1.68 -11.18
N ILE A 216 -9.67 -1.15 -9.95
CA ILE A 216 -8.51 -0.74 -9.14
C ILE A 216 -7.57 -1.93 -8.94
N GLY A 217 -8.10 -3.08 -8.51
CA GLY A 217 -7.30 -4.30 -8.31
C GLY A 217 -6.59 -4.78 -9.58
N ILE A 218 -7.26 -4.71 -10.75
CA ILE A 218 -6.62 -4.98 -12.05
C ILE A 218 -5.47 -4.00 -12.29
N GLY A 219 -5.69 -2.70 -12.07
CA GLY A 219 -4.66 -1.67 -12.19
C GLY A 219 -3.44 -1.95 -11.32
N GLU A 220 -3.65 -2.27 -10.05
CA GLU A 220 -2.56 -2.60 -9.10
C GLU A 220 -1.74 -3.81 -9.56
N VAL A 221 -2.42 -4.90 -9.98
CA VAL A 221 -1.76 -6.13 -10.44
C VAL A 221 -0.97 -5.85 -11.73
N LEU A 222 -1.52 -5.10 -12.67
CA LEU A 222 -0.83 -4.74 -13.92
C LEU A 222 0.41 -3.89 -13.65
N GLY A 223 0.28 -2.83 -12.84
CA GLY A 223 1.41 -1.96 -12.48
C GLY A 223 2.50 -2.73 -11.73
N GLY A 224 2.11 -3.53 -10.74
CA GLY A 224 3.03 -4.37 -9.96
C GLY A 224 3.74 -5.43 -10.79
N ALA A 225 3.03 -6.12 -11.69
CA ALA A 225 3.60 -7.14 -12.55
C ALA A 225 4.55 -6.54 -13.60
N ILE A 226 4.12 -5.48 -14.31
CA ILE A 226 4.93 -4.84 -15.35
C ILE A 226 6.23 -4.31 -14.74
N PHE A 227 6.16 -3.49 -13.70
CA PHE A 227 7.36 -2.87 -13.14
C PHE A 227 8.15 -3.78 -12.21
N GLY A 228 7.51 -4.77 -11.58
CA GLY A 228 8.20 -5.82 -10.82
C GLY A 228 9.02 -6.75 -11.72
N MET A 229 8.50 -7.15 -12.88
CA MET A 229 9.25 -7.96 -13.86
C MET A 229 10.31 -7.15 -14.62
N LEU A 230 10.12 -5.84 -14.77
CA LEU A 230 11.13 -4.97 -15.39
C LEU A 230 12.34 -4.75 -14.47
N ALA A 231 12.12 -4.69 -13.16
CA ALA A 231 13.19 -4.58 -12.17
C ALA A 231 14.12 -5.81 -12.13
N SER A 232 13.63 -7.01 -12.46
CA SER A 232 14.44 -8.23 -12.43
C SER A 232 15.36 -8.42 -13.66
N ARG A 233 15.25 -7.57 -14.69
CA ARG A 233 16.03 -7.67 -15.95
C ARG A 233 17.22 -6.70 -16.02
N GLY A 234 17.92 -6.56 -14.88
CA GLY A 234 18.87 -5.49 -14.51
C GLY A 234 20.00 -5.07 -15.47
N SER A 235 20.19 -5.69 -16.64
CA SER A 235 21.23 -5.31 -17.61
C SER A 235 20.70 -4.76 -18.95
N SER A 236 19.39 -4.85 -19.22
CA SER A 236 18.81 -4.36 -20.48
C SER A 236 18.50 -2.85 -20.45
N VAL A 237 18.41 -2.20 -21.63
CA VAL A 237 17.96 -0.79 -21.78
C VAL A 237 16.62 -0.55 -21.06
N LEU A 238 15.78 -1.58 -20.96
CA LEU A 238 14.49 -1.55 -20.27
C LEU A 238 14.61 -1.60 -18.73
N GLY A 239 15.69 -2.18 -18.19
CA GLY A 239 16.04 -2.12 -16.77
C GLY A 239 16.48 -0.72 -16.33
N LYS A 240 16.99 0.11 -17.26
CA LYS A 240 17.27 1.54 -17.03
C LYS A 240 16.00 2.42 -16.96
N CYS A 241 14.85 1.87 -17.37
CA CYS A 241 13.53 2.51 -17.21
C CYS A 241 12.88 2.16 -15.87
N THR A 242 13.66 1.81 -14.85
CA THR A 242 13.20 1.61 -13.47
C THR A 242 13.54 2.86 -12.63
N GLY A 243 12.82 3.07 -11.52
CA GLY A 243 12.94 4.27 -10.70
C GLY A 243 12.09 5.45 -11.20
N TRP A 244 12.72 6.59 -11.42
CA TRP A 244 12.04 7.87 -11.64
C TRP A 244 11.17 7.88 -12.91
N PRO A 245 11.51 7.18 -14.03
CA PRO A 245 10.64 7.14 -15.19
C PRO A 245 9.30 6.45 -14.88
N VAL A 246 9.31 5.41 -14.04
CA VAL A 246 8.08 4.70 -13.63
C VAL A 246 7.20 5.61 -12.80
N VAL A 247 7.78 6.38 -11.88
CA VAL A 247 7.03 7.36 -11.08
C VAL A 247 6.44 8.47 -11.96
N VAL A 248 7.16 8.91 -13.00
CA VAL A 248 6.64 9.88 -13.97
C VAL A 248 5.49 9.29 -14.81
N ILE A 249 5.58 8.03 -15.22
CA ILE A 249 4.45 7.34 -15.87
C ILE A 249 3.25 7.29 -14.91
N GLY A 250 3.49 6.87 -13.67
CA GLY A 250 2.47 6.88 -12.61
C GLY A 250 1.83 8.26 -12.42
N PHE A 251 2.63 9.32 -12.42
CA PHE A 251 2.15 10.70 -12.34
C PHE A 251 1.14 11.04 -13.45
N PHE A 252 1.46 10.76 -14.71
CA PHE A 252 0.56 11.08 -15.83
C PHE A 252 -0.70 10.20 -15.83
N VAL A 253 -0.58 8.92 -15.48
CA VAL A 253 -1.71 8.00 -15.39
C VAL A 253 -2.66 8.39 -14.24
N THR A 254 -2.12 8.73 -13.08
CA THR A 254 -2.92 9.22 -11.94
C THR A 254 -3.52 10.60 -12.23
N LEU A 255 -2.80 11.49 -12.90
CA LEU A 255 -3.32 12.80 -13.32
C LEU A 255 -4.54 12.64 -14.23
N PHE A 256 -4.49 11.71 -15.18
CA PHE A 256 -5.64 11.37 -16.01
C PHE A 256 -6.83 10.94 -15.16
N ALA A 257 -6.61 10.11 -14.13
CA ALA A 257 -7.68 9.69 -13.24
C ALA A 257 -8.29 10.84 -12.42
N TYR A 258 -7.46 11.77 -11.92
CA TYR A 258 -7.94 12.94 -11.18
C TYR A 258 -8.73 13.89 -12.07
N ILE A 259 -8.27 14.13 -13.31
CA ILE A 259 -9.02 14.93 -14.29
C ILE A 259 -10.35 14.23 -14.63
N SER A 260 -10.32 12.92 -14.87
CA SER A 260 -11.52 12.13 -15.14
C SER A 260 -12.51 12.21 -13.97
N ALA A 261 -12.05 12.07 -12.73
CA ALA A 261 -12.87 12.22 -11.54
C ALA A 261 -13.47 13.63 -11.43
N PHE A 262 -12.66 14.67 -11.64
CA PHE A 262 -13.10 16.07 -11.59
C PHE A 262 -14.20 16.36 -12.63
N LEU A 263 -14.07 15.83 -13.84
CA LEU A 263 -15.05 16.06 -14.90
C LEU A 263 -16.33 15.24 -14.68
N ASN A 264 -16.18 13.98 -14.27
CA ASN A 264 -17.23 12.96 -14.31
C ASN A 264 -18.07 12.87 -13.03
N LEU A 265 -17.61 13.42 -11.92
CA LEU A 265 -18.25 13.28 -10.60
C LEU A 265 -18.58 14.67 -10.00
N PRO A 266 -19.79 14.85 -9.42
CA PRO A 266 -20.15 16.09 -8.73
C PRO A 266 -19.33 16.33 -7.46
N ASN A 267 -19.21 17.59 -7.04
CA ASN A 267 -18.44 17.97 -5.84
C ASN A 267 -18.98 17.34 -4.53
N ASP A 268 -20.29 17.15 -4.44
CA ASP A 268 -20.95 16.65 -3.23
C ASP A 268 -21.10 15.12 -3.19
N SER A 269 -20.66 14.44 -4.26
CA SER A 269 -20.74 12.98 -4.40
C SER A 269 -20.05 12.17 -3.30
N PRO A 270 -19.02 12.64 -2.56
CA PRO A 270 -18.46 11.88 -1.44
C PRO A 270 -19.37 11.75 -0.22
N PHE A 271 -20.35 12.64 -0.06
CA PHE A 271 -21.11 12.77 1.19
C PHE A 271 -22.43 12.02 1.20
N LYS A 272 -23.18 12.08 0.11
CA LYS A 272 -24.55 11.59 0.01
C LYS A 272 -24.94 11.37 -1.45
N ASP A 273 -26.01 10.61 -1.65
CA ASP A 273 -26.67 10.53 -2.95
C ASP A 273 -27.00 11.94 -3.47
N THR A 274 -26.57 12.23 -4.70
CA THR A 274 -26.64 13.56 -5.29
C THR A 274 -27.12 13.54 -6.74
N ASN A 275 -27.94 14.54 -7.06
CA ASN A 275 -28.43 14.87 -8.39
C ASN A 275 -27.73 16.11 -8.99
N GLU A 276 -26.70 16.60 -8.32
CA GLU A 276 -25.91 17.73 -8.81
C GLU A 276 -25.25 17.40 -10.16
N GLU A 277 -25.17 18.41 -11.02
CA GLU A 277 -24.56 18.26 -12.33
C GLU A 277 -23.03 18.17 -12.21
N ALA A 278 -22.45 17.15 -12.84
CA ALA A 278 -21.01 17.12 -13.12
C ALA A 278 -20.72 17.94 -14.40
N TYR A 279 -19.44 18.23 -14.66
CA TYR A 279 -19.05 19.02 -15.84
C TYR A 279 -19.36 18.30 -17.17
N ILE A 280 -19.34 16.98 -17.17
CA ILE A 280 -19.81 16.14 -18.27
C ILE A 280 -20.94 15.24 -17.78
N THR A 281 -21.72 14.69 -18.70
CA THR A 281 -22.70 13.64 -18.37
C THR A 281 -21.97 12.46 -17.70
N PRO A 282 -22.30 12.11 -16.44
CA PRO A 282 -21.64 11.04 -15.72
C PRO A 282 -21.63 9.73 -16.51
N SER A 283 -20.42 9.24 -16.78
CA SER A 283 -20.16 8.05 -17.56
C SER A 283 -19.58 6.95 -16.68
N PRO A 284 -20.29 5.81 -16.52
CA PRO A 284 -19.76 4.65 -15.80
C PRO A 284 -18.46 4.13 -16.40
N ILE A 285 -18.32 4.16 -17.73
CA ILE A 285 -17.13 3.68 -18.43
C ILE A 285 -15.92 4.54 -18.05
N LEU A 286 -16.07 5.87 -18.10
CA LEU A 286 -14.99 6.78 -17.71
C LEU A 286 -14.61 6.61 -16.24
N ALA A 287 -15.60 6.38 -15.37
CA ALA A 287 -15.35 6.08 -13.96
C ALA A 287 -14.52 4.80 -13.78
N MET A 288 -14.81 3.73 -14.52
CA MET A 288 -14.05 2.47 -14.45
C MET A 288 -12.64 2.58 -15.03
N VAL A 289 -12.46 3.34 -16.11
CA VAL A 289 -11.11 3.65 -16.63
C VAL A 289 -10.33 4.48 -15.60
N GLY A 290 -10.99 5.43 -14.92
CA GLY A 290 -10.43 6.15 -13.78
C GLY A 290 -10.02 5.21 -12.63
N SER A 291 -10.87 4.25 -12.26
CA SER A 291 -10.57 3.22 -11.25
C SER A 291 -9.31 2.43 -11.59
N LEU A 292 -9.21 1.94 -12.84
CA LEU A 292 -8.06 1.17 -13.31
C LEU A 292 -6.77 2.00 -13.29
N THR A 293 -6.84 3.24 -13.78
CA THR A 293 -5.68 4.14 -13.83
C THR A 293 -5.23 4.60 -12.44
N LEU A 294 -6.15 4.79 -11.49
CA LEU A 294 -5.79 5.01 -10.07
C LEU A 294 -4.99 3.84 -9.50
N GLY A 295 -5.48 2.60 -9.65
CA GLY A 295 -4.77 1.42 -9.16
C GLY A 295 -3.41 1.22 -9.82
N PHE A 296 -3.31 1.45 -11.13
CA PHE A 296 -2.05 1.38 -11.86
C PHE A 296 -1.04 2.43 -11.38
N GLY A 297 -1.50 3.67 -11.21
CA GLY A 297 -0.69 4.77 -10.71
C GLY A 297 -0.19 4.50 -9.29
N ASP A 298 -1.06 4.05 -8.38
CA ASP A 298 -0.67 3.68 -7.01
C ASP A 298 0.43 2.61 -6.99
N ALA A 299 0.28 1.55 -7.81
CA ALA A 299 1.31 0.53 -7.95
C ALA A 299 2.65 1.10 -8.45
N CYS A 300 2.63 2.08 -9.38
CA CYS A 300 3.86 2.75 -9.82
C CYS A 300 4.58 3.43 -8.64
N TYR A 301 3.87 4.22 -7.83
CA TYR A 301 4.51 4.90 -6.69
C TYR A 301 4.99 3.93 -5.63
N ASN A 302 4.12 3.01 -5.18
CA ASN A 302 4.48 2.10 -4.09
C ASN A 302 5.66 1.22 -4.50
N THR A 303 5.65 0.58 -5.67
CA THR A 303 6.76 -0.29 -6.10
C THR A 303 8.11 0.44 -6.13
N GLN A 304 8.14 1.69 -6.62
CA GLN A 304 9.37 2.46 -6.68
C GLN A 304 9.81 3.00 -5.31
N ILE A 305 8.88 3.35 -4.42
CA ILE A 305 9.19 3.67 -3.02
C ILE A 305 9.85 2.47 -2.34
N TYR A 306 9.26 1.28 -2.47
CA TYR A 306 9.84 0.06 -1.88
C TYR A 306 11.24 -0.21 -2.40
N SER A 307 11.44 -0.08 -3.72
CA SER A 307 12.75 -0.26 -4.34
C SER A 307 13.78 0.76 -3.85
N LEU A 308 13.44 2.06 -3.86
CA LEU A 308 14.35 3.13 -3.45
C LEU A 308 14.75 2.98 -1.96
N LEU A 309 13.80 2.63 -1.10
CA LEU A 309 14.06 2.47 0.33
C LEU A 309 14.97 1.27 0.61
N GLY A 310 14.74 0.15 -0.10
CA GLY A 310 15.58 -1.04 -0.03
C GLY A 310 17.03 -0.78 -0.47
N VAL A 311 17.24 0.13 -1.43
CA VAL A 311 18.58 0.47 -1.94
C VAL A 311 19.27 1.56 -1.10
N VAL A 312 18.57 2.64 -0.76
CA VAL A 312 19.16 3.81 -0.06
C VAL A 312 19.40 3.52 1.43
N TYR A 313 18.51 2.75 2.06
CA TYR A 313 18.57 2.42 3.48
C TYR A 313 18.79 0.92 3.68
N ALA A 314 19.59 0.26 2.84
CA ALA A 314 19.86 -1.17 2.96
C ALA A 314 20.34 -1.58 4.37
N LYS A 315 21.18 -0.73 5.01
CA LYS A 315 21.69 -0.94 6.37
C LYS A 315 20.63 -0.73 7.48
N ASP A 316 19.66 0.15 7.25
CA ASP A 316 18.64 0.57 8.21
C ASP A 316 17.22 0.35 7.64
N SER A 317 17.03 -0.78 6.95
CA SER A 317 15.84 -0.99 6.11
C SER A 317 14.56 -1.10 6.93
N ALA A 318 14.58 -1.84 8.04
CA ALA A 318 13.41 -2.01 8.91
C ALA A 318 12.88 -0.67 9.49
N PRO A 319 13.72 0.21 10.11
CA PRO A 319 13.30 1.55 10.51
C PRO A 319 12.76 2.40 9.35
N ALA A 320 13.39 2.33 8.17
CA ALA A 320 12.95 3.10 7.01
C ALA A 320 11.55 2.67 6.54
N PHE A 321 11.32 1.37 6.36
CA PHE A 321 10.02 0.82 5.97
C PHE A 321 8.92 1.10 7.02
N ALA A 322 9.28 1.04 8.31
CA ALA A 322 8.36 1.40 9.39
C ALA A 322 7.94 2.87 9.31
N LEU A 323 8.89 3.80 9.06
CA LEU A 323 8.59 5.23 8.88
C LEU A 323 7.72 5.49 7.65
N PHE A 324 7.97 4.79 6.54
CA PHE A 324 7.12 4.87 5.36
C PHE A 324 5.67 4.53 5.71
N LYS A 325 5.44 3.34 6.30
CA LYS A 325 4.08 2.90 6.65
C LYS A 325 3.42 3.74 7.72
N PHE A 326 4.18 4.20 8.70
CA PHE A 326 3.69 5.12 9.72
C PHE A 326 3.22 6.44 9.09
N THR A 327 4.07 7.07 8.28
CA THR A 327 3.75 8.36 7.62
C THR A 327 2.57 8.21 6.68
N GLN A 328 2.54 7.15 5.86
CA GLN A 328 1.42 6.82 4.97
C GLN A 328 0.10 6.66 5.75
N SER A 329 0.13 5.95 6.88
CA SER A 329 -1.06 5.70 7.70
C SER A 329 -1.57 6.97 8.39
N VAL A 330 -0.67 7.82 8.89
CA VAL A 330 -1.04 9.12 9.48
C VAL A 330 -1.66 10.02 8.42
N ALA A 331 -1.05 10.11 7.24
CA ALA A 331 -1.59 10.91 6.14
C ALA A 331 -2.96 10.41 5.68
N ALA A 332 -3.16 9.08 5.58
CA ALA A 332 -4.45 8.49 5.27
C ALA A 332 -5.51 8.80 6.34
N ALA A 333 -5.15 8.73 7.62
CA ALA A 333 -6.06 9.07 8.72
C ALA A 333 -6.48 10.54 8.67
N VAL A 334 -5.53 11.47 8.49
CA VAL A 334 -5.82 12.89 8.30
C VAL A 334 -6.70 13.11 7.06
N SER A 335 -6.44 12.37 5.99
CA SER A 335 -7.24 12.42 4.76
C SER A 335 -8.68 12.00 4.97
N PHE A 336 -8.93 10.93 5.72
CA PHE A 336 -10.29 10.51 6.06
C PHE A 336 -11.03 11.49 6.97
N VAL A 337 -10.30 12.23 7.81
CA VAL A 337 -10.92 13.26 8.66
C VAL A 337 -11.38 14.43 7.82
N TYR A 338 -10.51 15.02 6.99
CA TYR A 338 -10.90 16.17 6.18
C TYR A 338 -11.88 15.81 5.06
N SER A 339 -11.92 14.55 4.59
CA SER A 339 -12.83 14.14 3.53
C SER A 339 -14.30 14.23 3.92
N ASN A 340 -14.61 14.31 5.22
CA ASN A 340 -15.97 14.54 5.73
C ASN A 340 -16.40 16.02 5.71
N HIS A 341 -15.48 16.94 5.40
CA HIS A 341 -15.73 18.38 5.43
C HIS A 341 -15.43 19.08 4.10
N ILE A 342 -14.53 18.52 3.29
CA ILE A 342 -14.10 19.10 2.01
C ILE A 342 -14.73 18.31 0.87
N GLY A 343 -15.40 18.98 -0.08
CA GLY A 343 -15.99 18.33 -1.26
C GLY A 343 -14.95 17.72 -2.21
N LEU A 344 -15.40 16.89 -3.16
CA LEU A 344 -14.55 16.11 -4.06
C LEU A 344 -13.51 16.98 -4.78
N HIS A 345 -13.90 18.16 -5.27
CA HIS A 345 -12.99 19.02 -6.04
C HIS A 345 -11.86 19.56 -5.16
N GLY A 346 -12.15 19.89 -3.89
CA GLY A 346 -11.13 20.31 -2.93
C GLY A 346 -10.18 19.18 -2.57
N GLN A 347 -10.71 17.96 -2.42
CA GLN A 347 -9.89 16.77 -2.17
C GLN A 347 -8.97 16.47 -3.36
N LEU A 348 -9.47 16.58 -4.60
CA LEU A 348 -8.67 16.44 -5.83
C LEU A 348 -7.58 17.50 -5.94
N ALA A 349 -7.83 18.74 -5.51
CA ALA A 349 -6.79 19.78 -5.46
C ALA A 349 -5.67 19.43 -4.48
N ILE A 350 -6.02 18.94 -3.28
CA ILE A 350 -5.03 18.47 -2.28
C ILE A 350 -4.22 17.29 -2.84
N LEU A 351 -4.89 16.32 -3.49
CA LEU A 351 -4.25 15.19 -4.16
C LEU A 351 -3.28 15.65 -5.25
N LEU A 352 -3.68 16.59 -6.10
CA LEU A 352 -2.84 17.11 -7.18
C LEU A 352 -1.58 17.80 -6.63
N VAL A 353 -1.74 18.68 -5.64
CA VAL A 353 -0.62 19.41 -5.03
C VAL A 353 0.34 18.44 -4.33
N SER A 354 -0.20 17.53 -3.51
CA SER A 354 0.61 16.53 -2.82
C SER A 354 1.30 15.58 -3.80
N MET A 355 0.64 15.17 -4.89
CA MET A 355 1.23 14.35 -5.96
C MET A 355 2.41 15.04 -6.62
N VAL A 356 2.28 16.31 -7.00
CA VAL A 356 3.37 17.08 -7.62
C VAL A 356 4.56 17.18 -6.66
N ILE A 357 4.32 17.58 -5.41
CA ILE A 357 5.39 17.71 -4.41
C ILE A 357 6.06 16.37 -4.14
N GLY A 358 5.27 15.31 -3.92
CA GLY A 358 5.74 13.96 -3.65
C GLY A 358 6.54 13.36 -4.81
N THR A 359 6.13 13.64 -6.06
CA THR A 359 6.86 13.21 -7.25
C THR A 359 8.19 13.91 -7.38
N VAL A 360 8.22 15.25 -7.24
CA VAL A 360 9.44 16.04 -7.33
C VAL A 360 10.45 15.60 -6.25
N ALA A 361 9.98 15.40 -5.02
CA ALA A 361 10.79 14.92 -3.91
C ALA A 361 11.42 13.54 -4.21
N PHE A 362 10.62 12.60 -4.70
CA PHE A 362 11.09 11.26 -5.07
C PHE A 362 12.16 11.30 -6.17
N VAL A 363 11.84 11.97 -7.28
CA VAL A 363 12.72 12.09 -8.45
C VAL A 363 14.05 12.75 -8.07
N TYR A 364 14.00 13.78 -7.22
CA TYR A 364 15.20 14.46 -6.74
C TYR A 364 16.12 13.52 -5.95
N ILE A 365 15.58 12.77 -4.99
CA ILE A 365 16.36 11.89 -4.12
C ILE A 365 16.97 10.74 -4.90
N GLU A 366 16.17 10.11 -5.75
CA GLU A 366 16.65 9.00 -6.57
C GLU A 366 17.76 9.46 -7.53
N ARG A 367 17.55 10.57 -8.27
CA ARG A 367 18.59 11.08 -9.18
C ARG A 367 19.86 11.47 -8.43
N ARG A 368 19.73 12.06 -7.24
CA ARG A 368 20.89 12.38 -6.40
C ARG A 368 21.64 11.12 -5.99
N HIS A 369 20.93 10.08 -5.57
CA HIS A 369 21.52 8.80 -5.18
C HIS A 369 22.23 8.11 -6.36
N SER A 370 21.58 8.03 -7.52
CA SER A 370 22.16 7.43 -8.74
C SER A 370 23.41 8.18 -9.21
N ARG A 371 23.44 9.51 -9.11
CA ARG A 371 24.64 10.33 -9.41
C ARG A 371 25.80 10.03 -8.46
N THR A 372 25.53 9.96 -7.15
CA THR A 372 26.57 9.64 -6.16
C THR A 372 27.17 8.25 -6.40
N LYS A 373 26.34 7.25 -6.72
CA LYS A 373 26.83 5.90 -7.10
C LYS A 373 27.75 5.91 -8.31
N LEU A 374 27.36 6.63 -9.38
CA LEU A 374 28.17 6.75 -10.59
C LEU A 374 29.53 7.44 -10.32
N GLN A 375 29.54 8.46 -9.46
CA GLN A 375 30.76 9.16 -9.08
C GLN A 375 31.71 8.29 -8.25
N SER A 376 31.17 7.49 -7.31
CA SER A 376 31.97 6.52 -6.55
C SER A 376 32.57 5.44 -7.45
N ALA A 377 31.78 4.88 -8.37
CA ALA A 377 32.26 3.86 -9.33
C ALA A 377 33.34 4.40 -10.29
N ALA A 378 33.20 5.64 -10.78
CA ALA A 378 34.21 6.27 -11.62
C ALA A 378 35.51 6.62 -10.85
N GLY A 379 35.39 6.92 -9.55
CA GLY A 379 36.55 7.14 -8.67
C GLY A 379 37.33 5.84 -8.41
N GLU A 380 36.64 4.74 -8.18
CA GLU A 380 37.25 3.41 -7.98
C GLU A 380 37.91 2.87 -9.25
N SER A 381 37.31 3.06 -10.43
CA SER A 381 37.93 2.67 -11.70
C SER A 381 39.20 3.48 -12.00
N GLY A 382 39.19 4.79 -11.71
CA GLY A 382 40.36 5.65 -11.90
C GLY A 382 41.51 5.33 -10.93
N LEU A 383 41.19 4.93 -9.69
CA LEU A 383 42.17 4.44 -8.72
C LEU A 383 42.77 3.09 -9.16
N ALA A 384 41.94 2.15 -9.64
CA ALA A 384 42.41 0.87 -10.15
C ALA A 384 43.34 1.01 -11.37
N GLU A 385 43.02 1.92 -12.31
CA GLU A 385 43.89 2.23 -13.45
C GLU A 385 45.22 2.88 -13.02
N SER A 386 45.20 3.77 -12.01
CA SER A 386 46.42 4.41 -11.51
C SER A 386 47.37 3.44 -10.80
N VAL A 387 46.84 2.45 -10.07
CA VAL A 387 47.64 1.42 -9.40
C VAL A 387 48.25 0.45 -10.41
N SER A 388 47.53 0.13 -11.50
CA SER A 388 48.06 -0.72 -12.59
C SER A 388 49.11 -0.03 -13.49
N ALA A 389 49.24 1.30 -13.42
CA ALA A 389 50.22 2.06 -14.19
C ALA A 389 51.52 2.32 -13.41
N GLU A 390 51.54 2.06 -12.09
CA GLU A 390 52.73 2.17 -11.23
C GLU A 390 53.43 0.82 -10.96
N GLU A 391 52.86 -0.31 -11.40
CA GLU A 391 53.54 -1.63 -11.55
C GLU A 391 54.12 -1.80 -12.97
#